data_AF-A9GN78-F1
#
_entry.id   AF-A9GN78-F1
#
_cell.length_a   1.000
_cell.length_b   1.000
_cell.length_c   1.000
_cell.angle_alpha   90.00
_cell.angle_beta   90.00
_cell.angle_gamma   90.00
#
_symmetry.space_group_name_H-M   'P 1'
#
loop_
_entity.id
_entity.type
_entity.pdbx_description
1 polymer ?
#
loop_
_entity_poly.entity_id
_entity_poly.type
_entity_poly.pdbx_seq_one_letter_code
_entity_poly.pdbx_strand_id
1 'polypeptide(L)'
;MIEAFHMGGWGMFPTLVFGLLLLAASVRYAISPERRFVPLQVSLGILTLVAGGLGFVSGTIKSLTYIGAVDPDTRWIWLVGLGESLNNIGLALALLVLSSIAATVGAYRFSQMDPAR
;
A
#
# COMPACT_ATOMS: atom_id res chain seq x y z
N MET A 1 14.64 3.04 -4.19
CA MET A 1 13.25 2.67 -4.57
C MET A 1 13.20 1.55 -5.62
N ILE A 2 13.96 1.63 -6.72
CA ILE A 2 13.99 0.55 -7.74
C ILE A 2 14.41 -0.79 -7.13
N GLU A 3 15.42 -0.77 -6.26
CA GLU A 3 15.89 -1.96 -5.54
C GLU A 3 14.83 -2.55 -4.60
N ALA A 4 14.11 -1.71 -3.86
CA ALA A 4 12.97 -2.12 -3.03
C ALA A 4 11.82 -2.72 -3.86
N PHE A 5 11.63 -2.25 -5.11
CA PHE A 5 10.63 -2.77 -6.04
C PHE A 5 11.01 -4.15 -6.59
N HIS A 6 12.30 -4.35 -6.89
CA HIS A 6 12.81 -5.68 -7.25
C HIS A 6 12.69 -6.66 -6.08
N MET A 7 13.06 -6.22 -4.86
CA MET A 7 13.01 -7.06 -3.66
C MET A 7 11.59 -7.44 -3.25
N GLY A 8 10.63 -6.50 -3.29
CA GLY A 8 9.25 -6.79 -2.89
C GLY A 8 8.53 -7.81 -3.79
N GLY A 9 9.10 -8.15 -4.95
CA GLY A 9 8.60 -9.19 -5.82
C GLY A 9 7.23 -8.87 -6.42
N TRP A 10 6.47 -9.92 -6.76
CA TRP A 10 5.23 -9.77 -7.51
C TRP A 10 4.14 -8.97 -6.78
N GLY A 11 4.11 -9.00 -5.44
CA GLY A 11 3.13 -8.26 -4.63
C GLY A 11 3.21 -6.73 -4.76
N MET A 12 4.36 -6.21 -5.24
CA MET A 12 4.55 -4.77 -5.43
C MET A 12 3.67 -4.21 -6.55
N PHE A 13 3.41 -4.97 -7.60
CA PHE A 13 2.60 -4.54 -8.75
C PHE A 13 1.14 -4.26 -8.39
N PRO A 14 0.36 -5.20 -7.79
CA PRO A 14 -1.02 -4.90 -7.41
C PRO A 14 -1.08 -3.79 -6.37
N THR A 15 -0.15 -3.75 -5.41
CA THR A 15 -0.05 -2.68 -4.41
C THR A 15 0.14 -1.31 -5.06
N LEU A 16 1.04 -1.21 -6.03
CA LEU A 16 1.29 0.02 -6.78
C LEU A 16 0.05 0.45 -7.57
N VAL A 17 -0.58 -0.47 -8.30
CA VAL A 17 -1.76 -0.15 -9.12
C VAL A 17 -2.89 0.40 -8.25
N PHE A 18 -3.25 -0.29 -7.16
CA PHE A 18 -4.33 0.16 -6.30
C PHE A 18 -3.97 1.44 -5.54
N GLY A 19 -2.72 1.58 -5.09
CA GLY A 19 -2.29 2.78 -4.41
C GLY A 19 -2.18 4.01 -5.32
N LEU A 20 -1.85 3.85 -6.61
CA LEU A 20 -1.91 4.94 -7.59
C LEU A 20 -3.35 5.35 -7.90
N LEU A 21 -4.27 4.38 -8.02
CA LEU A 21 -5.70 4.66 -8.19
C LEU A 21 -6.27 5.38 -6.95
N LEU A 22 -5.87 4.95 -5.75
CA LEU A 22 -6.22 5.62 -4.51
C LEU A 22 -5.72 7.07 -4.50
N LEU A 23 -4.45 7.28 -4.84
CA LEU A 23 -3.85 8.61 -4.87
C LEU A 23 -4.59 9.51 -5.87
N ALA A 24 -4.88 9.01 -7.07
CA ALA A 24 -5.65 9.73 -8.07
C ALA A 24 -7.06 10.09 -7.56
N ALA A 25 -7.75 9.16 -6.88
CA ALA A 25 -9.06 9.41 -6.29
C ALA A 25 -9.00 10.46 -5.15
N SER A 26 -7.96 10.42 -4.32
CA SER A 26 -7.73 11.41 -3.26
C SER A 26 -7.39 12.80 -3.82
N VAL A 27 -6.56 12.88 -4.85
CA VAL A 27 -6.25 14.16 -5.54
C VAL A 27 -7.51 14.72 -6.21
N ARG A 28 -8.31 13.88 -6.87
CA ARG A 28 -9.57 14.33 -7.47
C ARG A 28 -10.53 14.89 -6.43
N TYR A 29 -10.65 14.23 -5.28
CA TYR A 29 -11.46 14.73 -4.16
C TYR A 29 -10.89 16.02 -3.55
N ALA A 30 -9.56 16.16 -3.51
CA ALA A 30 -8.93 17.41 -3.10
C ALA A 30 -9.28 18.58 -4.02
N ILE A 31 -9.42 18.33 -5.33
CA ILE A 31 -9.74 19.36 -6.34
C ILE A 31 -11.25 19.66 -6.35
N SER A 32 -12.09 18.63 -6.36
CA SER A 32 -13.56 18.71 -6.43
C SER A 32 -14.17 17.87 -5.30
N PRO A 33 -14.38 18.47 -4.11
CA PRO A 33 -14.84 17.73 -2.94
C PRO A 33 -16.29 17.31 -3.10
N GLU A 34 -16.52 16.03 -3.38
CA GLU A 34 -17.86 15.46 -3.48
C GLU A 34 -17.98 14.20 -2.60
N ARG A 35 -19.08 14.08 -1.84
CA ARG A 35 -19.30 12.96 -0.91
C ARG A 35 -19.27 11.59 -1.57
N ARG A 36 -19.60 11.49 -2.87
CA ARG A 36 -19.58 10.22 -3.62
C ARG A 36 -18.19 9.59 -3.72
N PHE A 37 -17.11 10.36 -3.55
CA PHE A 37 -15.74 9.84 -3.66
C PHE A 37 -15.21 9.23 -2.36
N VAL A 38 -15.88 9.45 -1.22
CA VAL A 38 -15.43 8.94 0.08
C VAL A 38 -15.46 7.41 0.16
N PRO A 39 -16.57 6.71 -0.22
CA PRO A 39 -16.58 5.25 -0.22
C PRO A 39 -15.51 4.65 -1.14
N LEU A 40 -15.29 5.27 -2.31
CA LEU A 40 -14.28 4.83 -3.28
C LEU A 40 -12.86 4.92 -2.69
N GLN A 41 -12.52 6.02 -2.00
CA GLN A 41 -11.23 6.15 -1.32
C GLN A 41 -11.03 5.11 -0.23
N VAL A 42 -12.07 4.85 0.58
CA VAL A 42 -11.99 3.84 1.63
C VAL A 42 -11.77 2.45 1.02
N SER A 43 -12.54 2.09 -0.01
CA SER A 43 -12.38 0.79 -0.70
C SER A 43 -11.00 0.64 -1.33
N LEU A 44 -10.49 1.68 -2.02
CA LEU A 44 -9.15 1.65 -2.62
C LEU A 44 -8.05 1.64 -1.55
N GLY A 45 -8.25 2.29 -0.41
CA GLY A 45 -7.34 2.25 0.73
C GLY A 45 -7.21 0.84 1.32
N ILE A 46 -8.35 0.19 1.56
CA ILE A 46 -8.39 -1.21 2.01
C ILE A 46 -7.72 -2.12 0.97
N LEU A 47 -8.06 -1.95 -0.32
CA LEU A 47 -7.50 -2.78 -1.38
C LEU A 47 -5.99 -2.63 -1.51
N THR A 48 -5.46 -1.41 -1.36
CA THR A 48 -4.02 -1.13 -1.33
C THR A 48 -3.33 -1.83 -0.16
N LEU A 49 -3.92 -1.76 1.03
CA LEU A 49 -3.38 -2.40 2.22
C LEU A 49 -3.42 -3.93 2.13
N VAL A 50 -4.53 -4.49 1.66
CA VAL A 50 -4.70 -5.93 1.49
C VAL A 50 -3.77 -6.47 0.41
N ALA A 51 -3.56 -5.74 -0.70
CA ALA A 51 -2.59 -6.12 -1.72
C ALA A 51 -1.16 -6.14 -1.17
N GLY A 52 -0.76 -5.10 -0.42
CA GLY A 52 0.55 -5.06 0.25
C GLY A 52 0.72 -6.18 1.27
N GLY A 53 -0.33 -6.44 2.06
CA GLY A 53 -0.38 -7.54 3.03
C GLY A 53 -0.26 -8.92 2.36
N LEU A 54 -0.95 -9.14 1.24
CA LEU A 54 -0.85 -10.39 0.47
C LEU A 54 0.56 -10.61 -0.08
N GLY A 55 1.21 -9.55 -0.59
CA GLY A 55 2.61 -9.59 -1.02
C GLY A 55 3.55 -9.98 0.12
N PHE A 56 3.37 -9.38 1.29
CA PHE A 56 4.14 -9.71 2.48
C PHE A 56 3.93 -11.15 2.96
N VAL A 57 2.67 -11.60 3.06
CA VAL A 57 2.32 -12.94 3.52
C VAL A 57 2.86 -13.99 2.55
N SER A 58 2.68 -13.81 1.24
CA SER A 58 3.18 -14.75 0.23
C SER A 58 4.71 -14.87 0.22
N GLY A 59 5.43 -13.75 0.33
CA GLY A 59 6.90 -13.76 0.43
C GLY A 59 7.41 -14.39 1.73
N THR A 60 6.72 -14.16 2.84
CA THR A 60 7.04 -14.78 4.13
C THR A 60 6.78 -16.30 4.10
N ILE A 61 5.64 -16.74 3.56
CA ILE A 61 5.31 -18.16 3.37
C ILE A 61 6.42 -18.83 2.56
N LYS A 62 6.79 -18.25 1.41
CA LYS A 62 7.86 -18.79 0.57
C LYS A 62 9.18 -18.92 1.33
N SER A 63 9.58 -17.88 2.06
CA SER A 63 10.83 -17.88 2.84
C SER A 63 10.84 -18.97 3.91
N LEU A 64 9.73 -19.15 4.62
CA LEU A 64 9.60 -20.17 5.67
C LEU A 64 9.45 -21.59 5.12
N THR A 65 8.76 -21.78 3.99
CA THR A 65 8.61 -23.11 3.37
C THR A 65 9.94 -23.71 2.94
N TYR A 66 10.87 -22.88 2.45
CA TYR A 66 12.14 -23.36 1.89
C TYR A 66 13.32 -23.33 2.88
N ILE A 67 13.14 -22.89 4.13
CA ILE A 67 14.23 -22.83 5.13
C ILE A 67 14.84 -24.21 5.43
N GLY A 68 14.07 -25.29 5.29
CA GLY A 68 14.56 -26.65 5.49
C GLY A 68 15.41 -27.17 4.33
N ALA A 69 15.34 -26.52 3.17
CA ALA A 69 16.04 -26.93 1.95
C ALA A 69 17.41 -26.27 1.78
N VAL A 70 17.78 -25.32 2.66
CA VAL A 70 19.07 -24.63 2.67
C VAL A 70 20.00 -25.21 3.74
N ASP A 71 21.30 -25.14 3.47
CA ASP A 71 22.34 -25.58 4.40
C ASP A 71 22.19 -24.89 5.76
N PRO A 72 22.44 -25.59 6.89
CA PRO A 72 22.23 -25.06 8.23
C PRO A 72 22.85 -23.67 8.47
N ASP A 73 24.05 -23.44 7.94
CA ASP A 73 24.81 -22.20 8.09
C ASP A 73 24.22 -21.03 7.30
N THR A 74 23.38 -21.31 6.30
CA THR A 74 22.74 -20.30 5.43
C THR A 74 21.28 -20.05 5.77
N ARG A 75 20.72 -20.74 6.77
CA ARG A 75 19.30 -20.63 7.12
C ARG A 75 18.87 -19.20 7.44
N TRP A 76 19.76 -18.33 7.90
CA TRP A 76 19.48 -16.90 8.12
C TRP A 76 18.89 -16.18 6.90
N ILE A 77 19.02 -16.73 5.68
CA ILE A 77 18.49 -16.15 4.44
C ILE A 77 16.96 -15.94 4.48
N TRP A 78 16.21 -16.67 5.30
CA TRP A 78 14.78 -16.41 5.46
C TRP A 78 14.50 -15.01 6.05
N LEU A 79 15.42 -14.48 6.87
CA LEU A 79 15.33 -13.11 7.42
C LEU A 79 15.50 -12.06 6.31
N VAL A 80 16.33 -12.37 5.31
CA VAL A 80 16.46 -11.53 4.10
C VAL A 80 15.14 -11.52 3.35
N GLY A 81 14.57 -12.70 3.07
CA GLY A 81 13.27 -12.82 2.40
C GLY A 81 12.12 -12.14 3.16
N LEU A 82 12.16 -12.15 4.51
CA LEU A 82 11.25 -11.37 5.34
C LEU A 82 11.43 -9.86 5.12
N GLY A 83 12.68 -9.39 5.13
CA GLY A 83 13.02 -7.99 4.85
C GLY A 83 12.57 -7.53 3.46
N GLU A 84 12.78 -8.37 2.45
CA GLU A 84 12.30 -8.14 1.09
C GLU A 84 10.76 -8.02 1.05
N SER A 85 10.08 -8.94 1.72
CA SER A 85 8.61 -9.01 1.78
C SER A 85 7.99 -7.78 2.45
N LEU A 86 8.67 -7.18 3.43
CA LEU A 86 8.22 -5.96 4.12
C LEU A 86 8.10 -4.74 3.19
N ASN A 87 8.82 -4.72 2.06
CA ASN A 87 8.69 -3.63 1.08
C ASN A 87 7.26 -3.52 0.51
N ASN A 88 6.53 -4.63 0.43
CA ASN A 88 5.12 -4.63 0.00
C ASN A 88 4.23 -3.79 0.94
N ILE A 89 4.40 -3.98 2.25
CA ILE A 89 3.69 -3.18 3.25
C ILE A 89 4.20 -1.75 3.25
N GLY A 90 5.52 -1.54 3.16
CA GLY A 90 6.13 -0.22 3.08
C GLY A 90 5.56 0.62 1.93
N LEU A 91 5.42 0.03 0.74
CA LEU A 91 4.81 0.70 -0.41
C LEU A 91 3.33 1.02 -0.18
N ALA A 92 2.56 0.06 0.33
CA ALA A 92 1.14 0.27 0.63
C ALA A 92 0.93 1.43 1.60
N LEU A 93 1.72 1.47 2.68
CA LEU A 93 1.67 2.54 3.68
C LEU A 93 2.13 3.88 3.10
N ALA A 94 3.18 3.91 2.28
CA ALA A 94 3.63 5.14 1.63
C ALA A 94 2.52 5.75 0.74
N LEU A 95 1.86 4.93 -0.07
CA LEU A 95 0.77 5.37 -0.93
C LEU A 95 -0.46 5.81 -0.13
N LEU A 96 -0.78 5.10 0.97
CA LEU A 96 -1.83 5.51 1.91
C LEU A 96 -1.53 6.87 2.53
N VAL A 97 -0.32 7.11 3.02
CA VAL A 97 0.07 8.40 3.63
C VAL A 97 -0.12 9.55 2.63
N LEU A 98 0.42 9.40 1.41
CA LEU A 98 0.27 10.42 0.36
C LEU A 98 -1.20 10.68 0.00
N SER A 99 -1.98 9.60 -0.10
CA SER A 99 -3.40 9.68 -0.42
C SER A 99 -4.22 10.29 0.71
N SER A 100 -3.87 10.02 1.97
CA SER A 100 -4.50 10.60 3.15
C SER A 100 -4.23 12.09 3.25
N ILE A 101 -3.01 12.56 2.95
CA ILE A 101 -2.70 14.00 2.88
C ILE A 101 -3.63 14.70 1.88
N ALA A 102 -3.75 14.15 0.65
CA ALA A 102 -4.64 14.70 -0.36
C ALA A 102 -6.12 14.66 0.09
N ALA A 103 -6.55 13.56 0.70
CA ALA A 103 -7.91 13.43 1.22
C ALA A 103 -8.21 14.44 2.34
N THR A 104 -7.25 14.72 3.24
CA THR A 104 -7.37 15.75 4.28
C THR A 104 -7.59 17.14 3.68
N VAL A 105 -6.86 17.49 2.61
CA VAL A 105 -7.09 18.75 1.89
C VAL A 105 -8.50 18.80 1.31
N GLY A 106 -8.96 17.71 0.68
CA GLY A 106 -10.33 17.62 0.16
C GLY A 106 -11.40 17.74 1.25
N ALA A 107 -11.20 17.10 2.40
CA ALA A 107 -12.11 17.18 3.53
C ALA A 107 -12.16 18.58 4.12
N TYR A 108 -11.02 19.26 4.23
CA TYR A 108 -10.96 20.66 4.67
C TYR A 108 -11.73 21.56 3.71
N ARG A 109 -11.49 21.45 2.40
CA ARG A 109 -12.23 22.23 1.39
C ARG A 109 -13.74 21.93 1.41
N PHE A 110 -14.11 20.67 1.59
CA PHE A 110 -15.51 20.27 1.74
C PHE A 110 -16.16 20.94 2.96
N SER A 111 -15.47 20.98 4.11
CA SER A 111 -15.98 21.64 5.32
C SER A 111 -16.17 23.16 5.17
N GLN A 112 -15.35 23.81 4.34
CA GLN A 112 -15.48 25.25 4.04
C GLN A 112 -16.64 25.53 3.07
N MET A 113 -17.03 24.55 2.25
CA MET A 113 -18.15 24.62 1.30
C MET A 113 -19.51 24.37 1.96
N ASP A 114 -19.54 24.02 3.24
CA ASP A 114 -20.76 23.79 4.03
C ASP A 114 -21.06 25.00 4.97
N PRO A 115 -21.26 26.25 4.48
CA PRO A 115 -21.56 27.40 5.35
C PRO A 115 -23.03 27.48 5.81
N ALA A 116 -23.81 26.40 5.77
CA ALA A 116 -25.22 26.45 6.16
C ALA A 116 -25.72 25.15 6.80
N ARG A 117 -25.48 25.01 8.10
CA ARG A 117 -26.48 24.51 9.04
C ARG A 117 -26.66 25.51 10.15
#